data_AF-A0A3N5U7T8-F1
#
_entry.id   AF-A0A3N5U7T8-F1
#
_cell.length_a   1.000
_cell.length_b   1.000
_cell.length_c   1.000
_cell.angle_alpha   90.00
_cell.angle_beta   90.00
_cell.angle_gamma   90.00
#
_symmetry.space_group_name_H-M   'P 1'
#
loop_
_entity.id
_entity.type
_entity.pdbx_description
1 polymer ?
#
loop_
_entity_poly.entity_id
_entity_poly.type
_entity_poly.pdbx_seq_one_letter_code
_entity_poly.pdbx_strand_id
1 'polypeptide(L)'
;MPDNTRISKKVTAILVYGRLPLVFFGMLCAVAVMWTRSPLLYTMGVFFLFVSMSFDLVDGWFAARFSPDLTFAHLAERVMDKVVYSIIFPLVTAGVMWRLIFISPGYTRPELFHAIFVLILCVIVLLRDNFAHFIRSFAIIRGQEPVFTEFTRLRTIVAAPVGTLLYAYAFYIPNGPGWSLYNWVSWLGSLPLKTLFIIEIIFLIINFGSIAGYCRKYGSYFLDDICDDDEPLRRKILSFFPNSLTVMNAVMGLLAVFFAYQGRVKESYLFLIGAALFDKLDGSLARKLGLTEPIDNLSKISLGSILDDIADAISFCIAPAWIFYIILSGSDNIFVMKLPVAFAALMYAVFGIGRLIYFTLDKHPIPGFFKGMPSPGAALLVVAPLIMFNQSVYDDPEKIYFWGVFCFVTIIVTAIMMNVYPVKYLHMGRFVSRNPWFGRISFLVLLTSFTPYFGYVMFSYMILYLLSPLVTWRVPPEDAARETKS
;
A
#
# COMPACT_ATOMS: atom_id res chain seq x y z
N MET A 1 6.47 -1.40 -54.44
CA MET A 1 6.03 -1.66 -53.05
C MET A 1 5.36 -0.44 -52.35
N PRO A 2 4.34 0.24 -52.92
CA PRO A 2 3.59 1.29 -52.19
C PRO A 2 2.19 0.85 -51.65
N ASP A 3 1.65 -0.30 -52.04
CA ASP A 3 0.28 -0.69 -51.63
C ASP A 3 0.16 -1.24 -50.20
N ASN A 4 1.18 -1.94 -49.70
CA ASN A 4 1.16 -2.50 -48.35
C ASN A 4 1.12 -1.42 -47.25
N THR A 5 1.68 -0.24 -47.50
CA THR A 5 1.69 0.88 -46.53
C THR A 5 0.34 1.59 -46.47
N ARG A 6 -0.42 1.67 -47.58
CA ARG A 6 -1.79 2.23 -47.59
C ARG A 6 -2.80 1.35 -46.87
N ILE A 7 -2.73 0.03 -47.06
CA ILE A 7 -3.59 -0.93 -46.36
C ILE A 7 -3.32 -0.87 -44.85
N SER A 8 -2.04 -0.87 -44.46
CA SER A 8 -1.63 -0.72 -43.06
C SER A 8 -2.18 0.57 -42.41
N LYS A 9 -2.11 1.71 -43.09
CA LYS A 9 -2.63 2.98 -42.57
C LYS A 9 -4.16 2.96 -42.38
N LYS A 10 -4.91 2.37 -43.30
CA LYS A 10 -6.37 2.23 -43.17
C LYS A 10 -6.76 1.32 -42.00
N VAL A 11 -6.06 0.19 -41.85
CA VAL A 11 -6.29 -0.74 -40.73
C VAL A 11 -5.97 -0.07 -39.40
N THR A 12 -4.86 0.68 -39.32
CA THR A 12 -4.48 1.44 -38.12
C THR A 12 -5.55 2.47 -37.75
N ALA A 13 -6.08 3.21 -38.73
CA ALA A 13 -7.15 4.18 -38.49
C ALA A 13 -8.44 3.51 -38.00
N ILE A 14 -8.82 2.36 -38.57
CA ILE A 14 -10.00 1.61 -38.11
C ILE A 14 -9.83 1.12 -36.67
N LEU A 15 -8.64 0.62 -36.31
CA LEU A 15 -8.37 0.14 -34.96
C LEU A 15 -8.42 1.28 -33.93
N VAL A 16 -7.82 2.43 -34.23
CA VAL A 16 -7.81 3.58 -33.30
C VAL A 16 -9.18 4.24 -33.20
N TYR A 17 -9.80 4.58 -34.34
CA TYR A 17 -11.06 5.32 -34.35
C TYR A 17 -12.29 4.44 -34.10
N GLY A 18 -12.22 3.13 -34.35
CA GLY A 18 -13.31 2.19 -34.15
C GLY A 18 -13.65 1.92 -32.68
N ARG A 19 -12.70 2.18 -31.77
CA ARG A 19 -12.88 1.96 -30.32
C ARG A 19 -13.98 2.81 -29.70
N LEU A 20 -14.04 4.09 -30.05
CA LEU A 20 -15.00 5.03 -29.44
C LEU A 20 -16.46 4.70 -29.80
N PRO A 21 -16.82 4.45 -31.07
CA PRO A 21 -18.16 3.99 -31.41
C PRO A 21 -18.57 2.72 -30.65
N LEU A 22 -17.66 1.73 -30.55
CA LEU A 22 -17.93 0.48 -29.82
C LEU A 22 -18.24 0.76 -28.34
N VAL A 23 -17.44 1.59 -27.69
CA VAL A 23 -17.64 1.95 -26.26
C VAL A 23 -18.92 2.77 -26.07
N PHE A 24 -19.24 3.66 -27.01
CA PHE A 24 -20.49 4.40 -27.00
C PHE A 24 -21.71 3.49 -27.13
N PHE A 25 -21.68 2.51 -28.05
CA PHE A 25 -22.73 1.50 -28.14
C PHE A 25 -22.82 0.63 -26.88
N GLY A 26 -21.68 0.25 -26.30
CA GLY A 26 -21.63 -0.42 -25.00
C GLY A 26 -22.33 0.41 -23.90
N MET A 27 -22.06 1.72 -23.85
CA MET A 27 -22.73 2.62 -22.91
C MET A 27 -24.25 2.66 -23.10
N LEU A 28 -24.72 2.78 -24.35
CA LEU A 28 -26.16 2.75 -24.65
C LEU A 28 -26.78 1.41 -24.21
N CYS A 29 -26.11 0.29 -24.45
CA CYS A 29 -26.54 -1.02 -23.98
C CYS A 29 -26.64 -1.07 -22.45
N ALA A 30 -25.64 -0.58 -21.70
CA ALA A 30 -25.70 -0.52 -20.24
C ALA A 30 -26.86 0.34 -19.71
N VAL A 31 -27.06 1.52 -20.28
CA VAL A 31 -28.19 2.40 -19.91
C VAL A 31 -29.51 1.69 -20.18
N ALA A 32 -29.63 1.04 -21.33
CA ALA A 32 -30.81 0.28 -21.66
C ALA A 32 -30.99 -0.96 -20.76
N VAL A 33 -29.92 -1.62 -20.31
CA VAL A 33 -29.98 -2.71 -19.31
C VAL A 33 -30.49 -2.18 -17.98
N MET A 34 -30.01 -1.03 -17.52
CA MET A 34 -30.49 -0.43 -16.26
C MET A 34 -31.99 -0.15 -16.27
N TRP A 35 -32.54 0.19 -17.44
CA TRP A 35 -33.97 0.47 -17.63
C TRP A 35 -34.82 -0.79 -17.90
N THR A 36 -34.39 -1.62 -18.85
CA THR A 36 -35.19 -2.73 -19.41
C THR A 36 -34.87 -4.10 -18.82
N ARG A 37 -33.71 -4.24 -18.17
CA ARG A 37 -33.20 -5.52 -17.62
C ARG A 37 -33.14 -6.64 -18.66
N SER A 38 -32.86 -6.30 -19.91
CA SER A 38 -32.83 -7.27 -21.00
C SER A 38 -31.47 -8.00 -21.11
N PRO A 39 -31.44 -9.35 -21.02
CA PRO A 39 -30.19 -10.11 -21.13
C PRO A 39 -29.49 -9.97 -22.48
N LEU A 40 -30.26 -9.72 -23.55
CA LEU A 40 -29.73 -9.46 -24.88
C LEU A 40 -28.86 -8.20 -24.90
N LEU A 41 -29.35 -7.08 -24.36
CA LEU A 41 -28.60 -5.83 -24.32
C LEU A 41 -27.37 -5.94 -23.41
N TYR A 42 -27.45 -6.72 -22.34
CA TYR A 42 -26.28 -7.05 -21.53
C TYR A 42 -25.20 -7.74 -22.37
N THR A 43 -25.54 -8.82 -23.09
CA THR A 43 -24.57 -9.55 -23.91
C THR A 43 -23.98 -8.70 -25.04
N MET A 44 -24.81 -7.89 -25.71
CA MET A 44 -24.34 -6.96 -26.73
C MET A 44 -23.38 -5.92 -26.15
N GLY A 45 -23.72 -5.35 -24.98
CA GLY A 45 -22.89 -4.36 -24.31
C GLY A 45 -21.52 -4.91 -23.93
N VAL A 46 -21.48 -6.10 -23.31
CA VAL A 46 -20.21 -6.77 -22.97
C VAL A 46 -19.41 -7.10 -24.23
N PHE A 47 -20.06 -7.58 -25.29
CA PHE A 47 -19.40 -7.86 -26.57
C PHE A 47 -18.76 -6.61 -27.18
N PHE A 48 -19.48 -5.50 -27.27
CA PHE A 48 -18.92 -4.25 -27.80
C PHE A 48 -17.71 -3.76 -27.01
N LEU A 49 -17.78 -3.84 -25.68
CA LEU A 49 -16.67 -3.47 -24.81
C LEU A 49 -15.46 -4.38 -24.99
N PHE A 50 -15.69 -5.69 -25.03
CA PHE A 50 -14.64 -6.68 -25.25
C PHE A 50 -13.92 -6.48 -26.60
N VAL A 51 -14.68 -6.22 -27.67
CA VAL A 51 -14.11 -5.92 -28.99
C VAL A 51 -13.30 -4.62 -28.96
N SER A 52 -13.81 -3.57 -28.32
CA SER A 52 -13.09 -2.30 -28.20
C SER A 52 -11.77 -2.45 -27.44
N MET A 53 -11.77 -3.21 -26.35
CA MET A 53 -10.56 -3.50 -25.57
C MET A 53 -9.57 -4.40 -26.31
N SER A 54 -10.07 -5.29 -27.17
CA SER A 54 -9.20 -6.09 -28.04
C SER A 54 -8.50 -5.20 -29.07
N PHE A 55 -9.18 -4.18 -29.61
CA PHE A 55 -8.56 -3.22 -30.52
C PHE A 55 -7.46 -2.42 -29.85
N ASP A 56 -7.63 -2.01 -28.59
CA ASP A 56 -6.65 -1.29 -27.74
C ASP A 56 -5.38 -2.11 -27.42
N LEU A 57 -5.45 -3.44 -27.50
CA LEU A 57 -4.28 -4.31 -27.36
C LEU A 57 -3.53 -4.49 -28.69
N VAL A 58 -4.28 -4.52 -29.80
CA VAL A 58 -3.74 -4.77 -31.14
C VAL A 58 -3.20 -3.49 -31.78
N ASP A 59 -3.85 -2.35 -31.56
CA ASP A 59 -3.47 -1.05 -32.13
C ASP A 59 -2.06 -0.63 -31.70
N GLY A 60 -1.72 -0.75 -30.41
CA GLY A 60 -0.42 -0.37 -29.86
C GLY A 60 0.74 -1.22 -30.40
N TRP A 61 0.48 -2.49 -30.72
CA TRP A 61 1.46 -3.36 -31.40
C TRP A 61 1.56 -3.02 -32.89
N PHE A 62 0.43 -2.81 -33.55
CA PHE A 62 0.37 -2.61 -35.00
C PHE A 62 0.94 -1.25 -35.42
N ALA A 63 0.61 -0.18 -34.68
CA ALA A 63 1.13 1.17 -34.92
C ALA A 63 2.66 1.21 -34.76
N ALA A 64 3.20 0.55 -33.72
CA ALA A 64 4.63 0.47 -33.48
C ALA A 64 5.40 -0.28 -34.59
N ARG A 65 4.74 -1.19 -35.31
CA ARG A 65 5.36 -2.02 -36.35
C ARG A 65 5.26 -1.41 -37.75
N PHE A 66 4.17 -0.72 -38.07
CA PHE A 66 3.85 -0.39 -39.47
C PHE A 66 3.57 1.08 -39.78
N SER A 67 3.45 1.97 -38.78
CA SER A 67 3.15 3.40 -39.03
C SER A 67 3.83 4.35 -38.02
N PRO A 68 5.18 4.40 -37.96
CA PRO A 68 5.90 5.25 -36.99
C PRO A 68 5.80 6.77 -37.27
N ASP A 69 5.48 7.20 -38.49
CA ASP A 69 5.65 8.60 -38.94
C ASP A 69 4.35 9.44 -39.03
N LEU A 70 3.22 9.00 -38.45
CA LEU A 70 1.98 9.79 -38.46
C LEU A 70 1.95 10.76 -37.27
N THR A 71 2.37 12.01 -37.48
CA THR A 71 2.43 13.09 -36.48
C THR A 71 1.15 13.28 -35.65
N PHE A 72 -0.03 13.03 -36.22
CA PHE A 72 -1.32 13.16 -35.53
C PHE A 72 -1.87 11.88 -34.91
N ALA A 73 -1.35 10.70 -35.28
CA ALA A 73 -1.91 9.42 -34.82
C ALA A 73 -1.74 9.24 -33.31
N HIS A 74 -0.56 9.57 -32.77
CA HIS A 74 -0.29 9.47 -31.33
C HIS A 74 -1.10 10.44 -30.46
N LEU A 75 -1.47 11.61 -31.00
CA LEU A 75 -2.32 12.54 -30.29
C LEU A 75 -3.77 12.03 -30.27
N ALA A 76 -4.26 11.57 -31.42
CA ALA A 76 -5.59 11.01 -31.55
C ALA A 76 -5.78 9.79 -30.65
N GLU A 77 -4.85 8.84 -30.65
CA GLU A 77 -4.84 7.65 -29.77
C GLU A 77 -5.01 8.03 -28.30
N ARG A 78 -4.22 9.00 -27.80
CA ARG A 78 -4.30 9.47 -26.41
C ARG A 78 -5.61 10.15 -26.06
N VAL A 79 -6.15 10.95 -26.97
CA VAL A 79 -7.46 11.61 -26.77
C VAL A 79 -8.56 10.55 -26.74
N MET A 80 -8.50 9.58 -27.64
CA MET A 80 -9.46 8.49 -27.74
C MET A 80 -9.44 7.61 -26.48
N ASP A 81 -8.27 7.26 -25.95
CA ASP A 81 -8.13 6.57 -24.66
C ASP A 81 -8.86 7.30 -23.54
N LYS A 82 -8.64 8.61 -23.42
CA LYS A 82 -9.27 9.43 -22.37
C LYS A 82 -10.78 9.44 -22.48
N VAL A 83 -11.32 9.59 -23.69
CA VAL A 83 -12.77 9.59 -23.91
C VAL A 83 -13.36 8.22 -23.60
N VAL A 84 -12.72 7.14 -24.06
CA VAL A 84 -13.14 5.76 -23.79
C VAL A 84 -13.20 5.48 -22.29
N TYR A 85 -12.14 5.78 -21.54
CA TYR A 85 -12.12 5.54 -20.08
C TYR A 85 -13.08 6.45 -19.32
N SER A 86 -13.27 7.69 -19.77
CA SER A 86 -14.24 8.63 -19.18
C SER A 86 -15.70 8.21 -19.40
N ILE A 87 -15.97 7.32 -20.35
CA ILE A 87 -17.28 6.68 -20.52
C ILE A 87 -17.40 5.45 -19.62
N ILE A 88 -16.41 4.56 -19.66
CA ILE A 88 -16.51 3.23 -19.03
C ILE A 88 -16.54 3.32 -17.50
N PHE A 89 -15.59 4.04 -16.88
CA PHE A 89 -15.44 3.99 -15.43
C PHE A 89 -16.61 4.64 -14.66
N PRO A 90 -17.14 5.80 -15.07
CA PRO A 90 -18.37 6.33 -14.45
C PRO A 90 -19.57 5.41 -14.67
N LEU A 91 -19.68 4.79 -15.85
CA LEU A 91 -20.75 3.85 -16.17
C LEU A 91 -20.68 2.59 -15.30
N VAL A 92 -19.50 2.01 -15.13
CA VAL A 92 -19.26 0.87 -14.22
C VAL A 92 -19.66 1.23 -12.80
N THR A 93 -19.25 2.40 -12.32
CA THR A 93 -19.61 2.86 -10.98
C THR A 93 -21.13 2.96 -10.80
N ALA A 94 -21.82 3.58 -11.76
CA ALA A 94 -23.28 3.66 -11.75
C ALA A 94 -23.93 2.26 -11.82
N GLY A 95 -23.37 1.36 -12.63
CA GLY A 95 -23.85 -0.02 -12.75
C GLY A 95 -23.69 -0.83 -11.47
N VAL A 96 -22.57 -0.72 -10.74
CA VAL A 96 -22.37 -1.41 -9.46
C VAL A 96 -23.34 -0.87 -8.40
N MET A 97 -23.61 0.43 -8.37
CA MET A 97 -24.63 1.01 -7.49
C MET A 97 -26.05 0.55 -7.86
N TRP A 98 -26.39 0.55 -9.16
CA TRP A 98 -27.65 0.02 -9.69
C TRP A 98 -27.83 -1.46 -9.28
N ARG A 99 -26.76 -2.25 -9.38
CA ARG A 99 -26.75 -3.66 -9.00
C ARG A 99 -27.10 -3.88 -7.53
N LEU A 100 -26.62 -3.03 -6.61
CA LEU A 100 -26.99 -3.12 -5.19
C LEU A 100 -28.50 -2.93 -5.00
N ILE A 101 -29.11 -1.99 -5.71
CA ILE A 101 -30.54 -1.70 -5.57
C ILE A 101 -31.40 -2.82 -6.15
N PHE A 102 -31.02 -3.37 -7.31
CA PHE A 102 -31.90 -4.28 -8.06
C PHE A 102 -31.61 -5.77 -7.87
N ILE A 103 -30.36 -6.17 -7.65
CA ILE A 103 -29.99 -7.57 -7.51
C ILE A 103 -29.80 -7.95 -6.04
N SER A 104 -29.27 -7.04 -5.22
CA SER A 104 -29.02 -7.28 -3.78
C SER A 104 -29.67 -6.20 -2.90
N PRO A 105 -31.01 -6.01 -2.93
CA PRO A 105 -31.68 -4.93 -2.21
C PRO A 105 -31.49 -4.97 -0.68
N GLY A 106 -31.06 -6.10 -0.12
CA GLY A 106 -30.66 -6.27 1.28
C GLY A 106 -29.14 -6.31 1.49
N TYR A 107 -28.38 -5.56 0.68
CA TYR A 107 -26.93 -5.65 0.60
C TYR A 107 -26.23 -5.64 1.96
N THR A 108 -25.18 -6.45 2.06
CA THR A 108 -24.30 -6.55 3.20
C THR A 108 -23.29 -5.39 3.24
N ARG A 109 -22.70 -5.11 4.41
CA ARG A 109 -21.64 -4.08 4.53
C ARG A 109 -20.48 -4.29 3.54
N PRO A 110 -20.01 -5.53 3.27
CA PRO A 110 -18.98 -5.77 2.25
C PRO A 110 -19.40 -5.43 0.82
N GLU A 111 -20.66 -5.66 0.44
CA GLU A 111 -21.16 -5.30 -0.91
C GLU A 111 -21.25 -3.78 -1.09
N LEU A 112 -21.71 -3.05 -0.06
CA LEU A 112 -21.66 -1.59 -0.06
C LEU A 112 -20.21 -1.07 -0.13
N PHE A 113 -19.32 -1.67 0.66
CA PHE A 113 -17.91 -1.31 0.65
C PHE A 113 -17.27 -1.55 -0.73
N HIS A 114 -17.61 -2.65 -1.42
CA HIS A 114 -17.17 -2.90 -2.78
C HIS A 114 -17.65 -1.81 -3.76
N ALA A 115 -18.91 -1.40 -3.70
CA ALA A 115 -19.41 -0.31 -4.56
C ALA A 115 -18.68 1.02 -4.32
N ILE A 116 -18.42 1.37 -3.04
CA ILE A 116 -17.63 2.55 -2.68
C ILE A 116 -16.18 2.41 -3.18
N PHE A 117 -15.61 1.21 -3.06
CA PHE A 117 -14.24 0.95 -3.49
C PHE A 117 -14.09 1.05 -5.01
N VAL A 118 -15.05 0.54 -5.79
CA VAL A 118 -15.11 0.70 -7.25
C VAL A 118 -15.21 2.17 -7.64
N LEU A 119 -16.03 2.98 -6.96
CA LEU A 119 -16.11 4.43 -7.20
C LEU A 119 -14.74 5.10 -6.98
N ILE A 120 -14.10 4.86 -5.84
CA ILE A 120 -12.78 5.42 -5.52
C ILE A 120 -11.75 5.00 -6.57
N LEU A 121 -11.75 3.71 -6.94
CA LEU A 121 -10.87 3.16 -7.95
C LEU A 121 -11.08 3.84 -9.31
N CYS A 122 -12.32 4.02 -9.75
CA CYS A 122 -12.67 4.68 -11.00
C CYS A 122 -12.18 6.14 -11.03
N VAL A 123 -12.38 6.88 -9.94
CA VAL A 123 -11.89 8.26 -9.79
C VAL A 123 -10.37 8.31 -9.88
N ILE A 124 -9.67 7.40 -9.18
CA ILE A 124 -8.20 7.35 -9.19
C ILE A 124 -7.67 7.07 -10.60
N VAL A 125 -8.27 6.13 -11.32
CA VAL A 125 -7.85 5.80 -12.70
C VAL A 125 -7.98 7.02 -13.62
N LEU A 126 -9.09 7.75 -13.55
CA LEU A 126 -9.30 8.97 -14.36
C LEU A 126 -8.34 10.10 -13.97
N LEU A 127 -8.13 10.32 -12.67
CA LEU A 127 -7.21 11.35 -12.18
C LEU A 127 -5.76 11.04 -12.53
N ARG A 128 -5.35 9.77 -12.45
CA ARG A 128 -3.99 9.31 -12.75
C ARG A 128 -3.55 9.72 -14.15
N ASP A 129 -4.42 9.59 -15.15
CA ASP A 129 -4.07 9.93 -16.53
C ASP A 129 -3.88 11.44 -16.71
N ASN A 130 -4.77 12.25 -16.14
CA ASN A 130 -4.62 13.70 -16.17
C ASN A 130 -3.36 14.15 -15.43
N PHE A 131 -3.08 13.54 -14.28
CA PHE A 131 -1.87 13.80 -13.50
C PHE A 131 -0.59 13.42 -14.26
N ALA A 132 -0.56 12.25 -14.91
CA ALA A 132 0.59 11.81 -15.69
C ALA A 132 0.89 12.76 -16.86
N HIS A 133 -0.15 13.27 -17.53
CA HIS A 133 0.01 14.27 -18.59
C HIS A 133 0.52 15.60 -18.05
N PHE A 134 -0.06 16.07 -16.95
CA PHE A 134 0.33 17.30 -16.28
C PHE A 134 1.81 17.25 -15.87
N ILE A 135 2.25 16.20 -15.19
CA ILE A 135 3.66 16.06 -14.78
C ILE A 135 4.58 15.93 -16.00
N ARG A 136 4.15 15.23 -17.06
CA ARG A 136 4.95 15.08 -18.29
C ARG A 136 5.10 16.40 -19.06
N SER A 137 4.14 17.32 -19.01
CA SER A 137 4.25 18.58 -19.77
C SER A 137 5.44 19.43 -19.33
N PHE A 138 5.79 19.42 -18.04
CA PHE A 138 6.97 20.12 -17.54
C PHE A 138 8.29 19.58 -18.10
N ALA A 139 8.39 18.26 -18.31
CA ALA A 139 9.55 17.66 -18.96
C ALA A 139 9.66 18.07 -20.43
N ILE A 140 8.52 18.14 -21.14
CA ILE A 140 8.46 18.56 -22.55
C ILE A 140 8.87 20.03 -22.70
N ILE A 141 8.40 20.89 -21.79
CA ILE A 141 8.76 22.33 -21.78
C ILE A 141 10.28 22.51 -21.67
N ARG A 142 10.97 21.65 -20.91
CA ARG A 142 12.44 21.66 -20.76
C ARG A 142 13.20 20.91 -21.88
N GLY A 143 12.54 20.64 -23.01
CA GLY A 143 13.18 20.04 -24.19
C GLY A 143 13.58 18.57 -24.03
N GLN A 144 13.07 17.87 -23.01
CA GLN A 144 13.32 16.44 -22.83
C GLN A 144 12.32 15.63 -23.65
N GLU A 145 12.82 14.72 -24.50
CA GLU A 145 11.94 13.78 -25.19
C GLU A 145 11.43 12.71 -24.22
N PRO A 146 10.11 12.66 -23.97
CA PRO A 146 9.58 11.75 -22.97
C PRO A 146 9.56 10.31 -23.51
N VAL A 147 10.54 9.50 -23.08
CA VAL A 147 10.60 8.06 -23.36
C VAL A 147 9.30 7.37 -22.92
N PHE A 148 8.66 6.66 -23.85
CA PHE A 148 7.52 5.77 -23.57
C PHE A 148 7.95 4.66 -22.60
N THR A 149 7.52 4.74 -21.35
CA THR A 149 7.88 3.77 -20.32
C THR A 149 7.00 2.53 -20.36
N GLU A 150 7.58 1.38 -20.01
CA GLU A 150 6.90 0.08 -19.84
C GLU A 150 5.66 0.16 -18.93
N PHE A 151 5.67 1.03 -17.91
CA PHE A 151 4.53 1.28 -17.03
C PHE A 151 3.27 1.78 -17.75
N THR A 152 3.40 2.47 -18.88
CA THR A 152 2.26 2.93 -19.67
C THR A 152 1.60 1.78 -20.42
N ARG A 153 2.39 0.79 -20.88
CA ARG A 153 1.88 -0.44 -21.48
C ARG A 153 1.22 -1.37 -20.47
N LEU A 154 1.83 -1.51 -19.28
CA LEU A 154 1.29 -2.36 -18.21
C LEU A 154 -0.10 -1.88 -17.75
N ARG A 155 -0.36 -0.57 -17.79
CA ARG A 155 -1.70 0.00 -17.59
C ARG A 155 -2.68 -0.53 -18.63
N THR A 156 -2.43 -0.31 -19.92
CA THR A 156 -3.39 -0.65 -20.98
C THR A 156 -3.70 -2.15 -20.95
N ILE A 157 -2.68 -2.97 -20.71
CA ILE A 157 -2.80 -4.43 -20.59
C ILE A 157 -3.70 -4.85 -19.42
N VAL A 158 -3.74 -4.11 -18.30
CA VAL A 158 -4.49 -4.49 -17.10
C VAL A 158 -5.82 -3.75 -16.98
N ALA A 159 -5.88 -2.46 -17.29
CA ALA A 159 -7.06 -1.62 -17.17
C ALA A 159 -8.18 -2.06 -18.12
N ALA A 160 -7.84 -2.49 -19.34
CA ALA A 160 -8.81 -2.92 -20.34
C ALA A 160 -9.57 -4.21 -19.91
N PRO A 161 -8.88 -5.30 -19.49
CA PRO A 161 -9.54 -6.47 -18.91
C PRO A 161 -10.34 -6.17 -17.65
N VAL A 162 -9.79 -5.37 -16.72
CA VAL A 162 -10.47 -5.04 -15.46
C VAL A 162 -11.73 -4.20 -15.72
N GLY A 163 -11.66 -3.22 -16.62
CA GLY A 163 -12.83 -2.41 -17.00
C GLY A 163 -13.94 -3.25 -17.63
N THR A 164 -13.59 -4.18 -18.52
CA THR A 164 -14.55 -5.12 -19.12
C THR A 164 -15.15 -6.07 -18.09
N LEU A 165 -14.32 -6.58 -17.18
CA LEU A 165 -14.76 -7.45 -16.09
C LEU A 165 -15.76 -6.74 -15.18
N LEU A 166 -15.41 -5.54 -14.70
CA LEU A 166 -16.27 -4.76 -13.82
C LEU A 166 -17.57 -4.36 -14.52
N TYR A 167 -17.53 -4.06 -15.82
CA TYR A 167 -18.73 -3.83 -16.62
C TYR A 167 -19.63 -5.07 -16.69
N ALA A 168 -19.05 -6.25 -16.99
CA ALA A 168 -19.80 -7.51 -17.04
C ALA A 168 -20.41 -7.84 -15.67
N TYR A 169 -19.68 -7.57 -14.58
CA TYR A 169 -20.18 -7.73 -13.23
C TYR A 169 -21.31 -6.74 -12.86
N ALA A 170 -21.13 -5.47 -13.20
CA ALA A 170 -22.06 -4.39 -12.86
C ALA A 170 -23.45 -4.58 -13.49
N PHE A 171 -23.50 -4.98 -14.75
CA PHE A 171 -24.74 -5.09 -15.52
C PHE A 171 -25.26 -6.52 -15.66
N TYR A 172 -24.69 -7.47 -14.91
CA TYR A 172 -25.11 -8.86 -14.94
C TYR A 172 -26.59 -9.00 -14.58
N ILE A 173 -27.35 -9.71 -15.40
CA ILE A 173 -28.77 -10.02 -15.14
C ILE A 173 -28.87 -11.50 -14.77
N PRO A 174 -29.39 -11.89 -13.60
CA PRO A 174 -29.59 -13.30 -13.26
C PRO A 174 -30.69 -13.96 -14.12
N ASN A 175 -30.62 -15.28 -14.29
CA ASN A 175 -31.61 -16.08 -15.04
C ASN A 175 -31.79 -15.68 -16.52
N GLY A 176 -30.70 -15.35 -17.23
CA GLY A 176 -30.77 -15.04 -18.65
C GLY A 176 -31.00 -16.27 -19.56
N PRO A 177 -31.16 -16.04 -20.88
CA PRO A 177 -31.45 -17.10 -21.85
C PRO A 177 -30.30 -18.10 -21.94
N GLY A 178 -30.64 -19.38 -22.19
CA GLY A 178 -29.66 -20.48 -22.30
C GLY A 178 -28.79 -20.47 -23.56
N TRP A 179 -28.58 -19.32 -24.19
CA TRP A 179 -27.70 -19.20 -25.36
C TRP A 179 -26.23 -19.37 -24.96
N SER A 180 -25.46 -20.07 -25.78
CA SER A 180 -24.04 -20.35 -25.52
C SER A 180 -23.23 -19.08 -25.22
N LEU A 181 -23.49 -18.00 -25.97
CA LEU A 181 -22.80 -16.72 -25.83
C LEU A 181 -23.13 -16.04 -24.48
N TYR A 182 -24.38 -16.08 -24.04
CA TYR A 182 -24.76 -15.55 -22.73
C TYR A 182 -24.10 -16.34 -21.60
N ASN A 183 -24.06 -17.67 -21.69
CA ASN A 183 -23.41 -18.53 -20.69
C ASN A 183 -21.90 -18.31 -20.60
N TRP A 184 -21.24 -18.04 -21.73
CA TRP A 184 -19.82 -17.73 -21.76
C TRP A 184 -19.49 -16.41 -21.04
N VAL A 185 -20.37 -15.42 -21.14
CA VAL A 185 -20.19 -14.09 -20.52
C VAL A 185 -20.69 -14.04 -19.08
N SER A 186 -21.76 -14.76 -18.75
CA SER A 186 -22.46 -14.67 -17.46
C SER A 186 -21.60 -15.11 -16.28
N TRP A 187 -20.61 -15.98 -16.49
CA TRP A 187 -19.67 -16.42 -15.45
C TRP A 187 -18.86 -15.26 -14.85
N LEU A 188 -18.53 -14.23 -15.64
CA LEU A 188 -17.84 -13.02 -15.13
C LEU A 188 -18.75 -12.21 -14.19
N GLY A 189 -20.07 -12.29 -14.40
CA GLY A 189 -21.08 -11.60 -13.61
C GLY A 189 -21.36 -12.22 -12.24
N SER A 190 -20.94 -13.48 -12.04
CA SER A 190 -21.19 -14.26 -10.83
C SER A 190 -19.94 -14.48 -9.98
N LEU A 191 -18.87 -13.72 -10.21
CA LEU A 191 -17.63 -13.85 -9.44
C LEU A 191 -17.82 -13.55 -7.94
N PRO A 192 -17.12 -14.28 -7.05
CA PRO A 192 -17.14 -14.01 -5.61
C PRO A 192 -16.59 -12.62 -5.29
N LEU A 193 -17.21 -11.93 -4.33
CA LEU A 193 -16.81 -10.60 -3.85
C LEU A 193 -15.32 -10.54 -3.43
N LYS A 194 -14.81 -11.61 -2.80
CA LYS A 194 -13.40 -11.73 -2.40
C LYS A 194 -12.45 -11.64 -3.60
N THR A 195 -12.82 -12.27 -4.72
CA THR A 195 -12.02 -12.26 -5.96
C THR A 195 -11.98 -10.86 -6.57
N LEU A 196 -13.13 -10.16 -6.56
CA LEU A 196 -13.22 -8.78 -7.05
C LEU A 196 -12.32 -7.84 -6.24
N PHE A 197 -12.37 -7.91 -4.89
CA PHE A 197 -11.47 -7.12 -4.06
C PHE A 197 -10.00 -7.36 -4.36
N ILE A 198 -9.59 -8.61 -4.58
CA ILE A 198 -8.19 -8.93 -4.93
C ILE A 198 -7.81 -8.25 -6.25
N ILE A 199 -8.64 -8.38 -7.28
CA ILE A 199 -8.39 -7.77 -8.60
C ILE A 199 -8.34 -6.25 -8.48
N GLU A 200 -9.27 -5.64 -7.75
CA GLU A 200 -9.36 -4.20 -7.56
C GLU A 200 -8.19 -3.65 -6.74
N ILE A 201 -7.75 -4.34 -5.69
CA ILE A 201 -6.57 -3.96 -4.89
C ILE A 201 -5.31 -4.02 -5.77
N ILE A 202 -5.13 -5.08 -6.55
CA ILE A 202 -4.01 -5.19 -7.49
C ILE A 202 -4.06 -4.04 -8.50
N PHE A 203 -5.24 -3.75 -9.05
CA PHE A 203 -5.40 -2.67 -10.02
C PHE A 203 -5.13 -1.29 -9.40
N LEU A 204 -5.55 -1.06 -8.16
CA LEU A 204 -5.25 0.14 -7.39
C LEU A 204 -3.74 0.30 -7.16
N ILE A 205 -3.04 -0.77 -6.78
CA ILE A 205 -1.57 -0.78 -6.60
C ILE A 205 -0.87 -0.41 -7.89
N ILE A 206 -1.31 -0.95 -9.03
CA ILE A 206 -0.73 -0.62 -10.35
C ILE A 206 -0.93 0.88 -10.68
N ASN A 207 -2.12 1.42 -10.41
CA ASN A 207 -2.41 2.84 -10.65
C ASN A 207 -1.54 3.77 -9.80
N PHE A 208 -1.45 3.51 -8.49
CA PHE A 208 -0.58 4.29 -7.59
C PHE A 208 0.91 4.11 -7.92
N GLY A 209 1.34 2.89 -8.21
CA GLY A 209 2.71 2.60 -8.62
C GLY A 209 3.08 3.37 -9.89
N SER A 210 2.14 3.51 -10.82
CA SER A 210 2.35 4.34 -11.99
C SER A 210 2.43 5.83 -11.68
N ILE A 211 1.57 6.38 -10.82
CA ILE A 211 1.63 7.80 -10.40
C ILE A 211 3.00 8.08 -9.78
N ALA A 212 3.43 7.22 -8.85
CA ALA A 212 4.74 7.31 -8.21
C ALA A 212 5.89 7.23 -9.23
N GLY A 213 5.77 6.37 -10.25
CA GLY A 213 6.71 6.28 -11.36
C GLY A 213 6.86 7.58 -12.15
N TYR A 214 5.74 8.26 -12.46
CA TYR A 214 5.77 9.57 -13.12
C TYR A 214 6.39 10.65 -12.24
N CYS A 215 6.01 10.71 -10.94
CA CYS A 215 6.62 11.64 -9.99
C CYS A 215 8.14 11.42 -9.88
N ARG A 216 8.59 10.16 -9.81
CA ARG A 216 10.01 9.84 -9.74
C ARG A 216 10.77 10.29 -10.99
N LYS A 217 10.18 10.13 -12.17
CA LYS A 217 10.87 10.39 -13.44
C LYS A 217 10.85 11.85 -13.86
N TYR A 218 9.73 12.54 -13.64
CA TYR A 218 9.51 13.90 -14.15
C TYR A 218 9.18 14.91 -13.05
N GLY A 219 8.97 14.48 -11.81
CA GLY A 219 8.61 15.36 -10.71
C GLY A 219 9.68 16.39 -10.36
N SER A 220 10.96 16.12 -10.65
CA SER A 220 12.02 17.13 -10.51
C SER A 220 11.77 18.32 -11.43
N TYR A 221 11.45 18.10 -12.71
CA TYR A 221 11.16 19.20 -13.65
C TYR A 221 9.96 20.04 -13.22
N PHE A 222 8.93 19.38 -12.68
CA PHE A 222 7.77 20.05 -12.11
C PHE A 222 8.14 20.92 -10.89
N LEU A 223 8.95 20.38 -9.98
CA LEU A 223 9.41 21.11 -8.81
C LEU A 223 10.32 22.27 -9.17
N ASP A 224 11.24 22.06 -10.11
CA ASP A 224 12.18 23.09 -10.55
C ASP A 224 11.43 24.26 -11.24
N ASP A 225 10.29 24.00 -11.89
CA ASP A 225 9.43 25.03 -12.51
C ASP A 225 8.59 25.79 -11.48
N ILE A 226 7.98 25.08 -10.52
CA ILE A 226 7.18 25.71 -9.46
C ILE A 226 8.04 26.50 -8.48
N CYS A 227 9.24 26.00 -8.17
CA CYS A 227 10.08 26.62 -7.16
C CYS A 227 10.91 27.77 -7.72
N ASP A 228 11.06 27.91 -9.04
CA ASP A 228 11.88 28.97 -9.68
C ASP A 228 13.27 29.08 -9.02
N ASP A 229 13.93 27.93 -8.85
CA ASP A 229 15.21 27.76 -8.14
C ASP A 229 15.22 28.11 -6.62
N ASP A 230 14.05 28.31 -5.99
CA ASP A 230 13.87 28.40 -4.53
C ASP A 230 14.07 27.02 -3.86
N GLU A 231 15.32 26.74 -3.47
CA GLU A 231 15.69 25.51 -2.77
C GLU A 231 14.92 25.29 -1.44
N PRO A 232 14.74 26.28 -0.54
CA PRO A 232 13.96 26.08 0.67
C PRO A 232 12.48 25.74 0.40
N LEU A 233 11.84 26.35 -0.60
CA LEU A 233 10.48 26.00 -1.00
C LEU A 233 10.40 24.57 -1.54
N ARG A 234 11.34 24.18 -2.39
CA ARG A 234 11.45 22.82 -2.94
C ARG A 234 11.56 21.78 -1.83
N ARG A 235 12.42 22.03 -0.84
CA ARG A 235 12.56 21.14 0.33
C ARG A 235 11.31 21.10 1.18
N LYS A 236 10.62 22.21 1.38
CA LYS A 236 9.36 22.25 2.14
C LYS A 236 8.29 21.39 1.48
N ILE A 237 8.13 21.49 0.16
CA ILE A 237 7.21 20.64 -0.61
C ILE A 237 7.61 19.17 -0.50
N LEU A 238 8.89 18.85 -0.68
CA LEU A 238 9.38 17.48 -0.58
C LEU A 238 9.25 16.90 0.83
N SER A 239 9.38 17.71 1.88
CA SER A 239 9.25 17.28 3.28
C SER A 239 7.82 16.86 3.65
N PHE A 240 6.81 17.30 2.91
CA PHE A 240 5.42 16.90 3.15
C PHE A 240 5.23 15.39 3.07
N PHE A 241 5.91 14.71 2.14
CA PHE A 241 5.76 13.27 1.94
C PHE A 241 6.28 12.43 3.11
N PRO A 242 7.55 12.55 3.55
CA PRO A 242 8.02 11.83 4.75
C PRO A 242 7.23 12.25 5.99
N ASN A 243 6.96 13.54 6.21
CA ASN A 243 6.19 13.99 7.37
C ASN A 243 4.78 13.37 7.42
N SER A 244 4.12 13.17 6.28
CA SER A 244 2.81 12.51 6.21
C SER A 244 2.90 11.03 6.59
N LEU A 245 3.97 10.35 6.20
CA LEU A 245 4.24 8.96 6.60
C LEU A 245 4.53 8.87 8.11
N THR A 246 5.26 9.83 8.67
CA THR A 246 5.51 9.94 10.11
C THR A 246 4.21 10.17 10.91
N VAL A 247 3.31 11.01 10.40
CA VAL A 247 1.97 11.17 10.99
C VAL A 247 1.19 9.86 10.90
N MET A 248 1.27 9.15 9.79
CA MET A 248 0.62 7.84 9.64
C MET A 248 1.19 6.81 10.62
N ASN A 249 2.50 6.81 10.89
CA ASN A 249 3.11 6.01 11.96
C ASN A 249 2.39 6.27 13.29
N ALA A 250 2.30 7.52 13.74
CA ALA A 250 1.63 7.87 14.99
C ALA A 250 0.15 7.46 15.02
N VAL A 251 -0.58 7.65 13.92
CA VAL A 251 -1.99 7.22 13.79
C VAL A 251 -2.11 5.71 13.94
N MET A 252 -1.22 4.93 13.33
CA MET A 252 -1.22 3.47 13.46
C MET A 252 -0.96 3.03 14.91
N GLY A 253 -0.04 3.71 15.62
CA GLY A 253 0.19 3.50 17.05
C GLY A 253 -1.06 3.73 17.90
N LEU A 254 -1.79 4.83 17.66
CA LEU A 254 -3.05 5.12 18.36
C LEU A 254 -4.15 4.11 18.01
N LEU A 255 -4.29 3.73 16.74
CA LEU A 255 -5.22 2.68 16.31
C LEU A 255 -4.91 1.34 16.99
N ALA A 256 -3.63 1.00 17.16
CA ALA A 256 -3.25 -0.21 17.88
C ALA A 256 -3.81 -0.23 19.30
N VAL A 257 -3.78 0.89 20.02
CA VAL A 257 -4.40 1.02 21.36
C VAL A 257 -5.92 0.85 21.29
N PHE A 258 -6.59 1.47 20.31
CA PHE A 258 -8.05 1.33 20.14
C PHE A 258 -8.48 -0.13 19.92
N PHE A 259 -7.73 -0.90 19.12
CA PHE A 259 -8.02 -2.33 18.93
C PHE A 259 -7.73 -3.15 20.18
N ALA A 260 -6.68 -2.83 20.93
CA ALA A 260 -6.40 -3.49 22.21
C ALA A 260 -7.52 -3.26 23.23
N TYR A 261 -8.08 -2.05 23.31
CA TYR A 261 -9.23 -1.75 24.17
C TYR A 261 -10.47 -2.59 23.83
N GLN A 262 -10.63 -3.01 22.57
CA GLN A 262 -11.71 -3.91 22.12
C GLN A 262 -11.37 -5.40 22.33
N GLY A 263 -10.26 -5.72 23.01
CA GLY A 263 -9.77 -7.10 23.17
C GLY A 263 -9.16 -7.69 21.90
N ARG A 264 -9.01 -6.91 20.83
CA ARG A 264 -8.50 -7.35 19.51
C ARG A 264 -6.98 -7.19 19.44
N VAL A 265 -6.27 -7.99 20.24
CA VAL A 265 -4.80 -7.88 20.42
C VAL A 265 -4.04 -8.23 19.14
N LYS A 266 -4.54 -9.18 18.33
CA LYS A 266 -3.93 -9.55 17.06
C LYS A 266 -3.90 -8.37 16.09
N GLU A 267 -5.02 -7.66 15.96
CA GLU A 267 -5.13 -6.47 15.12
C GLU A 267 -4.29 -5.33 15.66
N SER A 268 -4.28 -5.12 16.98
CA SER A 268 -3.39 -4.17 17.64
C SER A 268 -1.93 -4.38 17.24
N TYR A 269 -1.46 -5.64 17.27
CA TYR A 269 -0.12 -6.00 16.84
C TYR A 269 0.14 -5.72 15.34
N LEU A 270 -0.83 -6.00 14.47
CA LEU A 270 -0.73 -5.69 13.04
C LEU A 270 -0.62 -4.18 12.78
N PHE A 271 -1.33 -3.35 13.55
CA PHE A 271 -1.19 -1.90 13.48
C PHE A 271 0.20 -1.42 13.94
N LEU A 272 0.79 -2.04 14.95
CA LEU A 272 2.20 -1.75 15.33
C LEU A 272 3.20 -2.17 14.25
N ILE A 273 2.97 -3.29 13.55
CA ILE A 273 3.77 -3.64 12.36
C ILE A 273 3.61 -2.56 11.27
N GLY A 274 2.38 -2.07 11.06
CA GLY A 274 2.08 -0.97 10.15
C GLY A 274 2.83 0.31 10.52
N ALA A 275 2.82 0.69 11.80
CA ALA A 275 3.58 1.81 12.34
C ALA A 275 5.07 1.69 12.02
N ALA A 276 5.68 0.52 12.30
CA ALA A 276 7.09 0.24 12.00
C ALA A 276 7.41 0.24 10.50
N LEU A 277 6.43 -0.10 9.65
CA LEU A 277 6.57 0.01 8.22
C LEU A 277 6.58 1.48 7.77
N PHE A 278 5.69 2.32 8.30
CA PHE A 278 5.63 3.74 7.95
C PHE A 278 6.87 4.52 8.41
N ASP A 279 7.35 4.28 9.63
CA ASP A 279 8.64 4.75 10.16
C ASP A 279 9.80 4.39 9.20
N LYS A 280 9.92 3.12 8.83
CA LYS A 280 10.96 2.72 7.87
C LYS A 280 10.83 3.44 6.51
N LEU A 281 9.60 3.66 6.05
CA LEU A 281 9.34 4.29 4.76
C LEU A 281 9.64 5.79 4.78
N ASP A 282 9.33 6.50 5.86
CA ASP A 282 9.57 7.94 5.97
C ASP A 282 11.08 8.26 5.98
N GLY A 283 11.89 7.52 6.74
CA GLY A 283 13.33 7.72 6.81
C GLY A 283 14.04 7.26 5.54
N SER A 284 13.49 6.27 4.83
CA SER A 284 13.96 5.89 3.50
C SER A 284 13.63 6.97 2.46
N LEU A 285 12.42 7.53 2.52
CA LEU A 285 11.96 8.55 1.58
C LEU A 285 12.69 9.88 1.81
N ALA A 286 12.85 10.33 3.05
CA ALA A 286 13.60 11.54 3.40
C ALA A 286 15.04 11.49 2.89
N ARG A 287 15.72 10.35 3.05
CA ARG A 287 17.07 10.12 2.48
C ARG A 287 17.07 10.17 0.96
N LYS A 288 16.13 9.51 0.30
CA LYS A 288 16.01 9.51 -1.18
C LYS A 288 15.72 10.89 -1.76
N LEU A 289 15.03 11.73 -1.01
CA LEU A 289 14.71 13.11 -1.39
C LEU A 289 15.80 14.13 -1.00
N GLY A 290 16.92 13.67 -0.43
CA GLY A 290 18.03 14.56 -0.03
C GLY A 290 17.69 15.49 1.14
N LEU A 291 16.65 15.18 1.92
CA LEU A 291 16.16 16.05 2.99
C LEU A 291 16.97 15.92 4.29
N THR A 292 17.92 14.98 4.36
CA THR A 292 18.73 14.70 5.55
C THR A 292 19.97 15.58 5.69
N GLU A 293 20.37 16.29 4.63
CA GLU A 293 21.54 17.18 4.63
C GLU A 293 21.11 18.61 4.97
N PRO A 294 21.65 19.30 5.97
CA PRO A 294 21.24 20.67 6.28
C PRO A 294 21.65 21.67 5.18
N ILE A 295 20.82 22.69 4.90
CA ILE A 295 21.13 23.76 3.92
C ILE A 295 22.21 24.71 4.46
N ASP A 296 22.32 24.86 5.79
CA ASP A 296 23.32 25.70 6.44
C ASP A 296 23.82 25.06 7.74
N ASN A 297 24.97 25.53 8.27
CA ASN A 297 25.56 25.15 9.57
C ASN A 297 24.66 25.44 10.80
N LEU A 298 23.36 25.68 10.61
CA LEU A 298 22.37 26.01 11.63
C LEU A 298 21.42 24.83 11.87
N SER A 299 21.50 24.32 13.11
CA SER A 299 20.64 23.30 13.74
C SER A 299 20.52 21.95 13.02
N LYS A 300 21.13 20.92 13.62
CA LYS A 300 20.93 19.50 13.29
C LYS A 300 19.48 19.02 13.53
N ILE A 301 18.65 19.84 14.19
CA ILE A 301 17.28 19.54 14.55
C ILE A 301 16.35 20.20 13.53
N SER A 302 15.66 19.37 12.76
CA SER A 302 14.63 19.78 11.80
C SER A 302 13.23 19.52 12.38
N LEU A 303 12.21 20.20 11.85
CA LEU A 303 10.82 19.88 12.19
C LEU A 303 10.52 18.40 11.95
N GLY A 304 10.97 17.85 10.81
CA GLY A 304 10.79 16.44 10.47
C GLY A 304 11.40 15.49 11.49
N SER A 305 12.60 15.76 11.98
CA SER A 305 13.23 14.91 13.01
C SER A 305 12.52 14.99 14.36
N ILE A 306 11.99 16.16 14.75
CA ILE A 306 11.19 16.27 15.98
C ILE A 306 9.86 15.51 15.82
N LEU A 307 9.22 15.63 14.65
CA LEU A 307 7.98 14.94 14.34
C LEU A 307 8.17 13.41 14.38
N ASP A 308 9.30 12.93 13.87
CA ASP A 308 9.72 11.52 13.90
C ASP A 308 9.88 11.02 15.34
N ASP A 309 10.67 11.71 16.16
CA ASP A 309 10.86 11.37 17.57
C ASP A 309 9.53 11.35 18.36
N ILE A 310 8.61 12.28 18.08
CA ILE A 310 7.28 12.31 18.70
C ILE A 310 6.42 11.14 18.22
N ALA A 311 6.39 10.86 16.92
CA ALA A 311 5.62 9.75 16.36
C ALA A 311 6.11 8.41 16.91
N ASP A 312 7.42 8.22 16.99
CA ASP A 312 8.05 7.03 17.56
C ASP A 312 7.78 6.88 19.06
N ALA A 313 7.77 7.99 19.81
CA ALA A 313 7.38 7.97 21.22
C ALA A 313 5.92 7.49 21.37
N ILE A 314 5.00 7.97 20.53
CA ILE A 314 3.59 7.56 20.55
C ILE A 314 3.47 6.07 20.16
N SER A 315 4.03 5.67 19.03
CA SER A 315 3.81 4.35 18.43
C SER A 315 4.58 3.23 19.12
N PHE A 316 5.79 3.48 19.61
CA PHE A 316 6.68 2.42 20.08
C PHE A 316 7.02 2.48 21.57
N CYS A 317 6.76 3.60 22.23
CA CYS A 317 6.96 3.73 23.68
C CYS A 317 5.61 3.73 24.42
N ILE A 318 4.69 4.63 24.05
CA ILE A 318 3.42 4.82 24.76
C ILE A 318 2.40 3.75 24.38
N ALA A 319 2.16 3.54 23.08
CA ALA A 319 1.14 2.58 22.62
C ALA A 319 1.38 1.16 23.15
N PRO A 320 2.59 0.56 23.08
CA PRO A 320 2.83 -0.79 23.60
C PRO A 320 2.67 -0.87 25.13
N ALA A 321 3.08 0.16 25.87
CA ALA A 321 2.86 0.24 27.32
C ALA A 321 1.37 0.25 27.66
N TRP A 322 0.57 1.03 26.92
CA TRP A 322 -0.88 1.07 27.10
C TRP A 322 -1.57 -0.22 26.69
N ILE A 323 -1.18 -0.82 25.56
CA ILE A 323 -1.69 -2.13 25.14
C ILE A 323 -1.42 -3.17 26.22
N PHE A 324 -0.19 -3.22 26.75
CA PHE A 324 0.17 -4.10 27.86
C PHE A 324 -0.71 -3.86 29.09
N TYR A 325 -0.87 -2.60 29.49
CA TYR A 325 -1.69 -2.24 30.65
C TYR A 325 -3.15 -2.69 30.45
N ILE A 326 -3.80 -2.27 29.37
CA ILE A 326 -5.20 -2.58 29.04
C ILE A 326 -5.45 -4.09 29.09
N ILE A 327 -4.57 -4.88 28.46
CA ILE A 327 -4.77 -6.31 28.32
C ILE A 327 -4.55 -7.06 29.64
N LEU A 328 -3.52 -6.73 30.42
CA LEU A 328 -3.28 -7.42 31.70
C LEU A 328 -4.19 -6.93 32.82
N SER A 329 -4.54 -5.63 32.86
CA SER A 329 -5.44 -5.09 33.89
C SER A 329 -6.88 -5.56 33.71
N GLY A 330 -7.27 -5.93 32.48
CA GLY A 330 -8.59 -6.49 32.17
C GLY A 330 -8.73 -7.99 32.50
N SER A 331 -7.72 -8.61 33.12
CA SER A 331 -7.77 -10.03 33.49
C SER A 331 -8.41 -10.25 34.85
N ASP A 332 -9.36 -11.19 34.93
CA ASP A 332 -10.00 -11.60 36.19
C ASP A 332 -9.12 -12.55 37.04
N ASN A 333 -7.90 -12.89 36.57
CA ASN A 333 -7.03 -13.79 37.29
C ASN A 333 -6.37 -13.10 38.50
N ILE A 334 -6.66 -13.58 39.71
CA ILE A 334 -6.23 -12.96 40.97
C ILE A 334 -4.71 -12.80 41.12
N PHE A 335 -3.91 -13.66 40.46
CA PHE A 335 -2.45 -13.58 40.51
C PHE A 335 -1.92 -12.54 39.52
N VAL A 336 -2.52 -12.43 38.33
CA VAL A 336 -2.17 -11.39 37.35
C VAL A 336 -2.53 -10.00 37.88
N MET A 337 -3.66 -9.88 38.57
CA MET A 337 -4.08 -8.62 39.22
C MET A 337 -3.11 -8.13 40.31
N LYS A 338 -2.37 -9.04 40.95
CA LYS A 338 -1.36 -8.68 41.97
C LYS A 338 -0.05 -8.15 41.35
N LEU A 339 0.18 -8.36 40.06
CA LEU A 339 1.35 -7.83 39.39
C LEU A 339 1.26 -6.29 39.32
N PRO A 340 2.36 -5.56 39.50
CA PRO A 340 2.35 -4.10 39.38
C PRO A 340 2.35 -3.68 37.90
N VAL A 341 1.30 -4.05 37.17
CA VAL A 341 1.16 -3.88 35.71
C VAL A 341 1.32 -2.42 35.30
N ALA A 342 0.68 -1.49 36.03
CA ALA A 342 0.78 -0.05 35.77
C ALA A 342 2.22 0.46 35.87
N PHE A 343 2.98 0.01 36.88
CA PHE A 343 4.36 0.40 37.06
C PHE A 343 5.25 -0.13 35.93
N ALA A 344 5.08 -1.40 35.54
CA ALA A 344 5.85 -1.99 34.44
C ALA A 344 5.57 -1.28 33.10
N ALA A 345 4.30 -0.93 32.83
CA ALA A 345 3.91 -0.16 31.66
C ALA A 345 4.56 1.24 31.65
N LEU A 346 4.46 1.97 32.77
CA LEU A 346 5.05 3.30 32.89
C LEU A 346 6.58 3.26 32.75
N MET A 347 7.23 2.28 33.38
CA MET A 347 8.67 2.07 33.28
C MET A 347 9.09 1.85 31.82
N TYR A 348 8.39 0.99 31.07
CA TYR A 348 8.67 0.77 29.65
C TYR A 348 8.55 2.05 28.83
N ALA A 349 7.47 2.83 29.02
CA ALA A 349 7.27 4.08 28.29
C ALA A 349 8.39 5.09 28.57
N VAL A 350 8.74 5.30 29.84
CA VAL A 350 9.81 6.22 30.25
C VAL A 350 11.18 5.77 29.71
N PHE A 351 11.48 4.48 29.78
CA PHE A 351 12.74 3.92 29.28
C PHE A 351 12.84 3.99 27.75
N GLY A 352 11.72 3.81 27.05
CA GLY A 352 11.63 3.98 25.60
C GLY A 352 11.87 5.43 25.17
N ILE A 353 11.22 6.39 25.82
CA ILE A 353 11.41 7.83 25.55
C ILE A 353 12.85 8.24 25.88
N GLY A 354 13.41 7.78 27.01
CA GLY A 354 14.81 8.01 27.36
C GLY A 354 15.78 7.49 26.29
N ARG A 355 15.51 6.31 25.71
CA ARG A 355 16.26 5.76 24.59
C ARG A 355 16.17 6.63 23.33
N LEU A 356 15.00 7.19 23.00
CA LEU A 356 14.84 8.07 21.85
C LEU A 356 15.69 9.34 22.03
N ILE A 357 15.58 9.99 23.20
CA ILE A 357 16.38 11.18 23.54
C ILE A 357 17.88 10.88 23.45
N TYR A 358 18.33 9.74 23.98
CA TYR A 358 19.73 9.32 23.88
C TYR A 358 20.18 9.20 22.43
N PHE A 359 19.36 8.60 21.56
CA PHE A 359 19.68 8.40 20.16
C PHE A 359 19.75 9.72 19.39
N THR A 360 18.84 10.66 19.65
CA THR A 360 18.85 12.01 19.05
C THR A 360 20.10 12.82 19.46
N LEU A 361 20.61 12.60 20.68
CA LEU A 361 21.79 13.29 21.20
C LEU A 361 23.13 12.57 20.91
N ASP A 362 23.11 11.33 20.40
CA ASP A 362 24.32 10.54 20.18
C ASP A 362 25.23 11.17 19.10
N LYS A 363 26.44 11.57 19.51
CA LYS A 363 27.45 12.16 18.63
C LYS A 363 28.33 11.12 17.93
N HIS A 364 28.26 9.85 18.34
CA HIS A 364 29.08 8.77 17.79
C HIS A 364 28.20 7.59 17.30
N PRO A 365 27.34 7.81 16.29
CA PRO A 365 26.53 6.74 15.72
C PRO A 365 27.42 5.72 15.02
N ILE A 366 27.09 4.43 15.16
CA ILE A 366 27.82 3.33 14.51
C ILE A 366 27.10 3.03 13.18
N PRO A 367 27.75 3.20 12.02
CA PRO A 367 27.13 2.91 10.73
C PRO A 367 26.57 1.47 10.68
N GLY A 368 25.29 1.33 10.35
CA GLY A 368 24.62 0.03 10.20
C GLY A 368 24.12 -0.62 11.48
N PHE A 369 24.42 -0.06 12.65
CA PHE A 369 24.04 -0.62 13.94
C PHE A 369 23.29 0.38 14.83
N PHE A 370 22.39 -0.14 15.67
CA PHE A 370 21.77 0.57 16.78
C PHE A 370 22.43 0.16 18.10
N LYS A 371 22.65 1.13 18.99
CA LYS A 371 23.08 0.90 20.37
C LYS A 371 21.85 0.58 21.22
N GLY A 372 21.80 -0.61 21.83
CA GLY A 372 20.60 -1.11 22.50
C GLY A 372 19.50 -1.53 21.53
N MET A 373 18.43 -2.12 22.07
CA MET A 373 17.31 -2.58 21.25
C MET A 373 16.53 -1.39 20.66
N PRO A 374 16.27 -1.35 19.33
CA PRO A 374 15.45 -0.30 18.73
C PRO A 374 14.00 -0.32 19.23
N SER A 375 13.40 0.86 19.43
CA SER A 375 12.02 1.00 19.94
C SER A 375 10.97 0.26 19.10
N PRO A 376 10.99 0.24 17.76
CA PRO A 376 10.02 -0.54 17.00
C PRO A 376 10.14 -2.05 17.27
N GLY A 377 11.37 -2.54 17.41
CA GLY A 377 11.61 -3.94 17.78
C GLY A 377 11.16 -4.25 19.19
N ALA A 378 11.39 -3.35 20.15
CA ALA A 378 10.93 -3.49 21.52
C ALA A 378 9.40 -3.55 21.61
N ALA A 379 8.71 -2.67 20.89
CA ALA A 379 7.25 -2.63 20.82
C ALA A 379 6.66 -3.96 20.35
N LEU A 380 7.19 -4.49 19.25
CA LEU A 380 6.75 -5.78 18.71
C LEU A 380 7.09 -6.95 19.66
N LEU A 381 8.27 -6.96 20.28
CA LEU A 381 8.62 -8.03 21.22
C LEU A 381 7.68 -8.07 22.43
N VAL A 382 7.28 -6.91 22.96
CA VAL A 382 6.41 -6.83 24.15
C VAL A 382 4.97 -7.21 23.83
N VAL A 383 4.44 -6.83 22.66
CA VAL A 383 3.03 -7.07 22.33
C VAL A 383 2.78 -8.47 21.74
N ALA A 384 3.79 -9.10 21.12
CA ALA A 384 3.65 -10.46 20.59
C ALA A 384 3.12 -11.51 21.59
N PRO A 385 3.67 -11.65 22.82
CA PRO A 385 3.16 -12.63 23.78
C PRO A 385 1.79 -12.26 24.38
N LEU A 386 1.37 -10.99 24.30
CA LEU A 386 0.01 -10.58 24.72
C LEU A 386 -1.08 -11.22 23.87
N ILE A 387 -0.77 -11.55 22.61
CA ILE A 387 -1.70 -12.30 21.76
C ILE A 387 -1.94 -13.70 22.38
N MET A 388 -0.92 -14.31 22.99
CA MET A 388 -1.01 -15.67 23.56
C MET A 388 -1.74 -15.63 24.90
N PHE A 389 -1.47 -14.59 25.69
CA PHE A 389 -2.26 -14.29 26.86
C PHE A 389 -3.75 -14.14 26.53
N ASN A 390 -4.09 -13.31 25.54
CA ASN A 390 -5.48 -13.09 25.13
C ASN A 390 -6.15 -14.36 24.59
N GLN A 391 -5.43 -15.19 23.82
CA GLN A 391 -5.94 -16.51 23.40
C GLN A 391 -6.18 -17.46 24.57
N SER A 392 -5.27 -17.49 25.56
CA SER A 392 -5.40 -18.36 26.73
C SER A 392 -6.64 -18.07 27.58
N VAL A 393 -7.15 -16.84 27.54
CA VAL A 393 -8.41 -16.47 28.22
C VAL A 393 -9.59 -17.29 27.68
N TYR A 394 -9.59 -17.63 26.40
CA TYR A 394 -10.68 -18.39 25.75
C TYR A 394 -10.39 -19.89 25.66
N ASP A 395 -9.15 -20.26 25.34
CA ASP A 395 -8.81 -21.63 24.96
C ASP A 395 -8.32 -22.48 26.14
N ASP A 396 -7.63 -21.88 27.11
CA ASP A 396 -6.96 -22.63 28.19
C ASP A 396 -6.70 -21.73 29.42
N PRO A 397 -7.68 -21.59 30.33
CA PRO A 397 -7.59 -20.70 31.49
C PRO A 397 -6.42 -21.02 32.44
N GLU A 398 -5.92 -22.25 32.46
CA GLU A 398 -4.78 -22.65 33.30
C GLU A 398 -3.50 -21.95 32.86
N LYS A 399 -3.38 -21.62 31.57
CA LYS A 399 -2.21 -20.93 31.01
C LYS A 399 -2.22 -19.42 31.19
N ILE A 400 -3.33 -18.83 31.67
CA ILE A 400 -3.43 -17.37 31.90
C ILE A 400 -2.35 -16.89 32.86
N TYR A 401 -2.12 -17.62 33.95
CA TYR A 401 -1.09 -17.25 34.93
C TYR A 401 0.30 -17.25 34.31
N PHE A 402 0.64 -18.32 33.57
CA PHE A 402 1.93 -18.44 32.90
C PHE A 402 2.15 -17.28 31.92
N TRP A 403 1.20 -17.04 31.01
CA TRP A 403 1.33 -15.98 30.02
C TRP A 403 1.30 -14.57 30.64
N GLY A 404 0.54 -14.36 31.71
CA GLY A 404 0.49 -13.09 32.43
C GLY A 404 1.84 -12.73 33.04
N VAL A 405 2.45 -13.67 33.78
CA VAL A 405 3.80 -13.49 34.34
C VAL A 405 4.83 -13.35 33.21
N PHE A 406 4.71 -14.15 32.15
CA PHE A 406 5.63 -14.11 31.01
C PHE A 406 5.61 -12.75 30.31
N CYS A 407 4.44 -12.17 30.05
CA CYS A 407 4.31 -10.83 29.47
C CYS A 407 4.89 -9.77 30.39
N PHE A 408 4.64 -9.88 31.71
CA PHE A 408 5.18 -8.96 32.71
C PHE A 408 6.71 -8.98 32.77
N VAL A 409 7.32 -10.16 32.73
CA VAL A 409 8.79 -10.29 32.66
C VAL A 409 9.31 -9.74 31.33
N THR A 410 8.63 -10.05 30.22
CA THR A 410 9.05 -9.63 28.88
C THR A 410 9.09 -8.11 28.75
N ILE A 411 8.09 -7.38 29.26
CA ILE A 411 8.10 -5.91 29.19
C ILE A 411 9.23 -5.30 30.01
N ILE A 412 9.54 -5.84 31.19
CA ILE A 412 10.63 -5.37 32.05
C ILE A 412 11.98 -5.61 31.37
N VAL A 413 12.22 -6.84 30.90
CA VAL A 413 13.47 -7.20 30.21
C VAL A 413 13.65 -6.35 28.95
N THR A 414 12.58 -6.13 28.19
CA THR A 414 12.66 -5.33 26.96
C THR A 414 12.96 -3.85 27.26
N ALA A 415 12.35 -3.28 28.30
CA ALA A 415 12.63 -1.92 28.74
C ALA A 415 14.12 -1.73 29.09
N ILE A 416 14.69 -2.69 29.81
CA ILE A 416 16.12 -2.71 30.13
C ILE A 416 16.95 -2.84 28.85
N MET A 417 16.63 -3.79 27.97
CA MET A 417 17.36 -4.06 26.72
C MET A 417 17.40 -2.87 25.75
N MET A 418 16.38 -2.01 25.74
CA MET A 418 16.41 -0.74 24.98
C MET A 418 17.56 0.19 25.43
N ASN A 419 17.96 0.11 26.70
CA ASN A 419 18.95 0.98 27.32
C ASN A 419 20.31 0.29 27.55
N VAL A 420 20.48 -0.98 27.15
CA VAL A 420 21.79 -1.65 27.15
C VAL A 420 22.58 -1.26 25.88
N TYR A 421 23.09 -0.03 25.88
CA TYR A 421 23.83 0.55 24.74
C TYR A 421 25.08 -0.21 24.25
N PRO A 422 25.80 -1.00 25.08
CA PRO A 422 26.90 -1.82 24.58
C PRO A 422 26.48 -2.88 23.55
N VAL A 423 25.22 -3.31 23.57
CA VAL A 423 24.70 -4.31 22.62
C VAL A 423 24.39 -3.63 21.29
N LYS A 424 24.94 -4.18 20.20
CA LYS A 424 24.79 -3.63 18.86
C LYS A 424 23.78 -4.45 18.06
N TYR A 425 22.66 -3.84 17.69
CA TYR A 425 21.64 -4.47 16.84
C TYR A 425 21.81 -4.03 15.40
N LEU A 426 21.83 -4.98 14.47
CA LEU A 426 21.93 -4.67 13.04
C LEU A 426 20.64 -3.98 12.57
N HIS A 427 20.78 -2.96 11.73
CA HIS A 427 19.62 -2.27 11.16
C HIS A 427 18.80 -3.21 10.25
N MET A 428 17.67 -3.69 10.75
CA MET A 428 16.80 -4.67 10.04
C MET A 428 16.45 -4.24 8.62
N GLY A 429 16.18 -2.95 8.41
CA GLY A 429 15.92 -2.41 7.08
C GLY A 429 17.02 -2.69 6.05
N ARG A 430 18.29 -2.52 6.45
CA ARG A 430 19.46 -2.74 5.59
C ARG A 430 19.76 -4.23 5.40
N PHE A 431 19.48 -5.04 6.42
CA PHE A 431 19.61 -6.49 6.31
C PHE A 431 18.62 -7.08 5.32
N VAL A 432 17.34 -6.65 5.39
CA VAL A 432 16.29 -7.06 4.45
C VAL A 432 16.61 -6.65 3.01
N SER A 433 17.15 -5.44 2.80
CA SER A 433 17.54 -5.01 1.44
C SER A 433 18.71 -5.81 0.89
N ARG A 434 19.66 -6.22 1.73
CA ARG A 434 20.80 -7.05 1.33
C ARG A 434 20.39 -8.50 1.02
N ASN A 435 19.42 -9.04 1.76
CA ASN A 435 18.93 -10.41 1.59
C ASN A 435 17.44 -10.40 1.21
N PRO A 436 17.08 -10.30 -0.08
CA PRO A 436 15.68 -10.30 -0.54
C PRO A 436 14.88 -11.53 -0.08
N TRP A 437 15.55 -12.68 0.06
CA TRP A 437 14.96 -13.90 0.63
C TRP A 437 14.45 -13.70 2.05
N PHE A 438 15.17 -12.93 2.87
CA PHE A 438 14.74 -12.60 4.22
C PHE A 438 13.45 -11.76 4.19
N GLY A 439 13.36 -10.79 3.28
CA GLY A 439 12.11 -10.04 3.05
C GLY A 439 10.94 -10.92 2.63
N ARG A 440 11.17 -11.90 1.75
CA ARG A 440 10.14 -12.89 1.35
C ARG A 440 9.72 -13.76 2.53
N ILE A 441 10.66 -14.21 3.36
CA ILE A 441 10.38 -15.00 4.57
C ILE A 441 9.56 -14.17 5.56
N SER A 442 9.93 -12.90 5.82
CA SER A 442 9.14 -12.01 6.68
C SER A 442 7.72 -11.83 6.15
N PHE A 443 7.54 -11.72 4.83
CA PHE A 443 6.22 -11.66 4.21
C PHE A 443 5.42 -12.96 4.38
N LEU A 444 6.05 -14.12 4.19
CA LEU A 444 5.42 -15.43 4.45
C LEU A 444 5.02 -15.59 5.92
N VAL A 445 5.86 -15.10 6.84
CA VAL A 445 5.58 -15.10 8.28
C VAL A 445 4.35 -14.24 8.60
N LEU A 446 4.12 -13.13 7.89
CA LEU A 446 2.90 -12.32 8.04
C LEU A 446 1.61 -13.05 7.58
N LEU A 447 1.70 -13.99 6.64
CA LEU A 447 0.53 -14.81 6.23
C LEU A 447 0.00 -15.68 7.37
N THR A 448 0.80 -15.94 8.41
CA THR A 448 0.34 -16.66 9.61
C THR A 448 -0.70 -15.88 10.42
N SER A 449 -0.95 -14.59 10.11
CA SER A 449 -2.01 -13.77 10.73
C SER A 449 -3.40 -14.38 10.63
N PHE A 450 -3.65 -15.15 9.57
CA PHE A 450 -4.90 -15.90 9.37
C PHE A 450 -5.00 -17.18 10.20
N THR A 451 -3.97 -17.52 10.97
CA THR A 451 -3.89 -18.73 11.79
C THR A 451 -3.94 -18.41 13.28
N PRO A 452 -4.30 -19.37 14.15
CA PRO A 452 -4.19 -19.19 15.61
C PRO A 452 -2.73 -19.08 16.08
N TYR A 453 -1.78 -19.63 15.30
CA TYR A 453 -0.35 -19.67 15.66
C TYR A 453 0.40 -18.34 15.47
N PHE A 454 -0.27 -17.30 14.98
CA PHE A 454 0.33 -16.01 14.63
C PHE A 454 1.24 -15.44 15.73
N GLY A 455 0.77 -15.39 16.99
CA GLY A 455 1.58 -14.78 18.05
C GLY A 455 2.79 -15.62 18.46
N TYR A 456 2.71 -16.96 18.39
CA TYR A 456 3.89 -17.83 18.60
C TYR A 456 4.95 -17.58 17.54
N VAL A 457 4.53 -17.49 16.26
CA VAL A 457 5.43 -17.23 15.13
C VAL A 457 6.06 -15.84 15.26
N MET A 458 5.26 -14.82 15.56
CA MET A 458 5.77 -13.45 15.73
C MET A 458 6.69 -13.31 16.93
N PHE A 459 6.34 -13.94 18.06
CA PHE A 459 7.18 -13.92 19.24
C PHE A 459 8.52 -14.62 18.99
N SER A 460 8.51 -15.81 18.39
CA SER A 460 9.76 -16.51 18.02
C SER A 460 10.61 -15.70 17.06
N TYR A 461 9.99 -15.03 16.07
CA TYR A 461 10.68 -14.11 15.17
C TYR A 461 11.34 -12.94 15.93
N MET A 462 10.65 -12.38 16.92
CA MET A 462 11.20 -11.29 17.74
C MET A 462 12.28 -11.77 18.73
N ILE A 463 12.22 -13.01 19.21
CA ILE A 463 13.30 -13.63 20.01
C ILE A 463 14.54 -13.85 19.16
N LEU A 464 14.40 -14.31 17.92
CA LEU A 464 15.53 -14.40 16.98
C LEU A 464 16.16 -13.02 16.75
N TYR A 465 15.35 -11.96 16.67
CA TYR A 465 15.85 -10.59 16.59
C TYR A 465 16.57 -10.14 17.87
N LEU A 466 15.99 -10.41 19.05
CA LEU A 466 16.58 -10.10 20.36
C LEU A 466 17.96 -10.74 20.52
N LEU A 467 18.11 -12.00 20.10
CA LEU A 467 19.36 -12.76 20.21
C LEU A 467 20.34 -12.52 19.05
N SER A 468 19.91 -11.81 18.00
CA SER A 468 20.73 -11.56 16.81
C SER A 468 22.11 -10.90 17.09
N PRO A 469 22.30 -10.05 18.12
CA PRO A 469 23.63 -9.51 18.45
C PRO A 469 24.67 -10.58 18.78
N LEU A 470 24.28 -11.73 19.33
CA LEU A 470 25.20 -12.83 19.66
C LEU A 470 25.90 -13.42 18.43
N VAL A 471 25.22 -13.37 17.28
CA VAL A 471 25.74 -13.85 16.00
C VAL A 471 26.37 -12.69 15.20
N THR A 472 25.74 -11.52 15.24
CA THR A 472 26.10 -10.38 14.39
C THR A 472 27.21 -9.49 14.93
N TRP A 473 27.65 -9.66 16.19
CA TRP A 473 28.76 -8.90 16.79
C TRP A 473 30.07 -8.98 15.98
N ARG A 474 30.26 -10.04 15.19
CA ARG A 474 31.46 -10.26 14.35
C ARG A 474 31.43 -9.50 13.02
N VAL A 475 30.30 -8.89 12.65
CA VAL A 475 30.15 -8.19 11.36
C VAL A 475 30.82 -6.81 11.44
N PRO A 476 31.76 -6.49 10.53
CA PRO A 476 32.38 -5.16 10.48
C PRO A 476 31.35 -4.04 10.25
N PRO A 477 31.47 -2.87 10.90
CA PRO A 477 30.57 -1.73 10.69
C PRO A 477 30.49 -1.27 9.24
N GLU A 478 31.59 -1.35 8.50
CA GLU A 478 31.64 -0.99 7.07
C GLU A 478 30.74 -1.88 6.22
N ASP A 479 30.73 -3.19 6.48
CA ASP A 479 29.89 -4.15 5.77
C ASP A 479 28.42 -4.08 6.21
N ALA A 480 28.15 -3.67 7.45
CA ALA A 480 26.81 -3.38 7.95
C ALA A 480 26.24 -2.06 7.38
N ALA A 481 27.12 -1.12 7.01
CA ALA A 481 26.73 0.16 6.44
C ALA A 481 26.43 0.10 4.94
N ARG A 482 27.04 -0.85 4.21
CA ARG A 482 26.81 -1.06 2.77
C ARG A 482 25.37 -1.48 2.50
N GLU A 483 24.57 -0.58 1.91
CA GLU A 483 23.35 -0.97 1.18
C GLU A 483 23.78 -1.54 -0.18
N THR A 484 23.11 -2.59 -0.67
CA THR A 484 23.33 -3.08 -2.04
C THR A 484 23.07 -1.94 -3.02
N LYS A 485 24.12 -1.42 -3.67
CA LYS A 485 24.00 -0.61 -4.88
C LYS A 485 23.33 -1.47 -5.95
N SER A 486 22.03 -1.31 -6.13
CA SER A 486 21.29 -1.69 -7.34
C SER A 486 19.98 -0.93 -7.38
#